data_AF-A0AAI8VHY6-F1
#
_entry.id   AF-A0AAI8VHY6-F1
#
_cell.length_a   1.000
_cell.length_b   1.000
_cell.length_c   1.000
_cell.angle_alpha   90.00
_cell.angle_beta   90.00
_cell.angle_gamma   90.00
#
_symmetry.space_group_name_H-M   'P 1'
#
loop_
_entity.id
_entity.type
_entity.pdbx_description
1 polymer ?
#
loop_
_entity_poly.entity_id
_entity_poly.type
_entity_poly.pdbx_seq_one_letter_code
_entity_poly.pdbx_strand_id
1 'polypeptide(L)'
;MKRLLIGRLQKYLKDNPPGAKELEDESEAVERSTNNAALFREATLRSGLRISDDDIDNAEMTFATQSYTAWLQDNLKSQDWFALHVMNIPRYFGWKMLAATLARSPKTKKDTPFYRYWVEPNNDIEFGVRLSNFLDNNEARYYSPENYRTWTKLFREGLKHEIDSFNSAIGKTLKDVPEGQLWAKLRWKYIQMRIKAKKIFG
;
A
#
# COMPACT_ATOMS: atom_id res chain seq x y z
N MET A 1 -5.55 -22.05 9.94
CA MET A 1 -4.66 -20.96 9.45
C MET A 1 -4.27 -19.93 10.53
N LYS A 2 -5.22 -19.36 11.31
CA LYS A 2 -4.92 -18.41 12.43
C LYS A 2 -3.85 -18.88 13.42
N ARG A 3 -3.89 -20.14 13.88
CA ARG A 3 -2.90 -20.70 14.83
C ARG A 3 -1.46 -20.79 14.27
N LEU A 4 -1.31 -20.96 12.96
CA LEU A 4 -0.01 -21.05 12.29
C LEU A 4 0.65 -19.67 12.12
N LEU A 5 -0.16 -18.61 11.94
CA LEU A 5 0.33 -17.23 11.90
C LEU A 5 0.78 -16.75 13.29
N ILE A 6 0.00 -17.04 14.34
CA ILE A 6 0.32 -16.64 15.72
C ILE A 6 1.63 -17.29 16.20
N GLY A 7 1.79 -18.60 16.01
CA GLY A 7 3.02 -19.30 16.44
C GLY A 7 4.28 -18.86 15.70
N ARG A 8 4.14 -18.34 14.47
CA ARG A 8 5.27 -17.86 13.66
C ARG A 8 5.64 -16.41 13.96
N LEU A 9 4.66 -15.55 14.24
CA LEU A 9 4.90 -14.20 14.76
C LEU A 9 5.62 -14.26 16.11
N GLN A 10 5.20 -15.18 16.99
CA GLN A 10 5.85 -15.42 18.28
C GLN A 10 7.31 -15.84 18.14
N LYS A 11 7.65 -16.65 17.12
CA LYS A 11 9.04 -17.04 16.85
C LYS A 11 9.88 -15.85 16.36
N TYR A 12 9.37 -15.05 15.42
CA TYR A 12 10.06 -13.87 14.91
C TYR A 12 10.32 -12.82 16.01
N LEU A 13 9.32 -12.56 16.85
CA LEU A 13 9.43 -11.65 18.00
C LEU A 13 10.39 -12.17 19.07
N LYS A 14 10.53 -13.49 19.20
CA LYS A 14 11.52 -14.11 20.10
C LYS A 14 12.94 -13.94 19.58
N ASP A 15 13.14 -14.07 18.28
CA ASP A 15 14.45 -14.00 17.63
C ASP A 15 14.88 -12.54 17.38
N ASN A 16 13.94 -11.58 17.40
CA ASN A 16 14.16 -10.14 17.20
C ASN A 16 13.27 -9.35 18.18
N PRO A 17 13.58 -9.33 19.49
CA PRO A 17 12.72 -8.71 20.48
C PRO A 17 12.64 -7.20 20.20
N PRO A 18 11.46 -6.66 19.86
CA PRO A 18 11.26 -5.23 19.89
C PRO A 18 11.46 -4.76 21.34
N GLY A 19 11.85 -3.51 21.55
CA GLY A 19 11.77 -2.97 22.90
C GLY A 19 10.32 -3.04 23.41
N ALA A 20 10.15 -3.07 24.73
CA ALA A 20 8.84 -3.21 25.36
C ALA A 20 7.84 -2.15 24.86
N LYS A 21 8.35 -0.95 24.53
CA LYS A 21 7.57 0.15 23.97
C LYS A 21 7.10 -0.13 22.55
N GLU A 22 7.94 -0.67 21.68
CA GLU A 22 7.55 -1.03 20.31
C GLU A 22 6.48 -2.13 20.29
N LEU A 23 6.54 -3.10 21.21
CA LEU A 23 5.50 -4.14 21.33
C LEU A 23 4.16 -3.57 21.80
N GLU A 24 4.18 -2.62 22.72
CA GLU A 24 3.00 -1.92 23.23
C GLU A 24 2.37 -1.03 22.14
N ASP A 25 3.20 -0.22 21.46
CA ASP A 25 2.80 0.63 20.33
C ASP A 25 2.16 -0.20 19.20
N GLU A 26 2.72 -1.38 18.89
CA GLU A 26 2.18 -2.31 17.89
C GLU A 26 0.87 -2.98 18.35
N SER A 27 0.76 -3.39 19.62
CA SER A 27 -0.48 -3.95 20.17
C SER A 27 -1.62 -2.94 20.09
N GLU A 28 -1.37 -1.68 20.47
CA GLU A 28 -2.35 -0.60 20.33
C GLU A 28 -2.67 -0.31 18.85
N ALA A 29 -1.68 -0.38 17.95
CA ALA A 29 -1.89 -0.19 16.52
C ALA A 29 -2.78 -1.29 15.91
N VAL A 30 -2.64 -2.54 16.36
CA VAL A 30 -3.49 -3.67 15.96
C VAL A 30 -4.91 -3.50 16.47
N GLU A 31 -5.10 -3.12 17.74
CA GLU A 31 -6.44 -2.86 18.30
C GLU A 31 -7.15 -1.72 17.55
N ARG A 32 -6.46 -0.58 17.37
CA ARG A 32 -6.95 0.55 16.55
C ARG A 32 -7.33 0.09 15.14
N SER A 33 -6.54 -0.79 14.53
CA SER A 33 -6.79 -1.32 13.19
C SER A 33 -8.06 -2.20 13.12
N THR A 34 -8.35 -3.00 14.15
CA THR A 34 -9.60 -3.79 14.19
C THR A 34 -10.84 -2.91 14.34
N ASN A 35 -10.78 -1.88 15.19
CA ASN A 35 -11.85 -0.89 15.32
C ASN A 35 -12.05 -0.11 14.01
N ASN A 36 -10.96 0.26 13.34
CA ASN A 36 -11.02 0.91 12.02
C ASN A 36 -11.66 0.02 10.96
N ALA A 37 -11.42 -1.30 10.98
CA ALA A 37 -12.04 -2.24 10.04
C ALA A 37 -13.55 -2.35 10.26
N ALA A 38 -13.99 -2.46 11.52
CA ALA A 38 -15.42 -2.47 11.86
C ALA A 38 -16.10 -1.15 11.47
N LEU A 39 -15.49 -0.01 11.80
CA LEU A 39 -15.98 1.31 11.42
C LEU A 39 -16.05 1.49 9.90
N PHE A 40 -15.06 1.01 9.16
CA PHE A 40 -15.07 1.06 7.70
C PHE A 40 -16.21 0.23 7.11
N ARG A 41 -16.45 -0.98 7.63
CA ARG A 41 -17.59 -1.81 7.23
C ARG A 41 -18.92 -1.08 7.45
N GLU A 42 -19.14 -0.55 8.64
CA GLU A 42 -20.41 0.08 9.01
C GLU A 42 -20.63 1.44 8.33
N ALA A 43 -19.67 2.35 8.46
CA ALA A 43 -19.82 3.73 8.01
C ALA A 43 -19.61 3.87 6.50
N THR A 44 -18.63 3.16 5.92
CA THR A 44 -18.30 3.27 4.50
C THR A 44 -19.07 2.26 3.65
N LEU A 45 -18.95 0.96 3.93
CA LEU A 45 -19.53 -0.06 3.04
C LEU A 45 -21.06 -0.11 3.14
N ARG A 46 -21.61 -0.26 4.36
CA ARG A 46 -23.06 -0.39 4.58
C ARG A 46 -23.78 0.95 4.44
N SER A 47 -23.38 1.95 5.22
CA SER A 47 -24.10 3.24 5.25
C SER A 47 -23.78 4.12 4.04
N GLY A 48 -22.51 4.20 3.66
CA GLY A 48 -22.04 5.10 2.61
C GLY A 48 -22.26 4.59 1.19
N LEU A 49 -21.81 3.36 0.92
CA LEU A 49 -21.85 2.72 -0.39
C LEU A 49 -23.08 1.82 -0.59
N ARG A 50 -23.83 1.51 0.49
CA ARG A 50 -25.02 0.66 0.46
C ARG A 50 -24.75 -0.74 -0.09
N ILE A 51 -23.58 -1.29 0.23
CA ILE A 51 -23.23 -2.67 -0.10
C ILE A 51 -23.90 -3.57 0.95
N SER A 52 -24.55 -4.64 0.48
CA SER A 52 -25.26 -5.57 1.36
C SER A 52 -24.27 -6.41 2.19
N ASP A 53 -24.70 -6.88 3.37
CA ASP A 53 -23.85 -7.76 4.18
C ASP A 53 -23.51 -9.06 3.44
N ASP A 54 -24.44 -9.58 2.64
CA ASP A 54 -24.23 -10.78 1.81
C ASP A 54 -23.14 -10.56 0.75
N ASP A 55 -23.13 -9.42 0.08
CA ASP A 55 -22.07 -9.07 -0.88
C ASP A 55 -20.71 -8.91 -0.19
N ILE A 56 -20.67 -8.36 1.03
CA ILE A 56 -19.41 -8.17 1.78
C ILE A 56 -18.87 -9.51 2.27
N ASP A 57 -19.74 -10.36 2.82
CA ASP A 57 -19.33 -11.61 3.48
C ASP A 57 -18.99 -12.73 2.49
N ASN A 58 -19.63 -12.72 1.32
CA ASN A 58 -19.37 -13.69 0.26
C ASN A 58 -18.44 -13.16 -0.84
N ALA A 59 -17.87 -11.96 -0.68
CA ALA A 59 -16.92 -11.41 -1.64
C ALA A 59 -15.70 -12.33 -1.81
N GLU A 60 -15.45 -12.75 -3.05
CA GLU A 60 -14.25 -13.50 -3.39
C GLU A 60 -13.09 -12.55 -3.71
N MET A 61 -11.89 -12.91 -3.22
CA MET A 61 -10.68 -12.19 -3.61
C MET A 61 -10.31 -12.49 -5.07
N THR A 62 -10.06 -11.45 -5.85
CA THR A 62 -9.52 -11.61 -7.20
C THR A 62 -8.12 -12.24 -7.17
N PHE A 63 -7.70 -12.86 -8.27
CA PHE A 63 -6.34 -13.40 -8.39
C PHE A 63 -5.25 -12.33 -8.16
N ALA A 64 -5.48 -11.09 -8.62
CA ALA A 64 -4.56 -9.99 -8.39
C ALA A 64 -4.39 -9.69 -6.90
N THR A 65 -5.50 -9.62 -6.16
CA THR A 65 -5.49 -9.42 -4.70
C THR A 65 -4.86 -10.59 -3.96
N GLN A 66 -5.14 -11.83 -4.37
CA GLN A 66 -4.52 -13.02 -3.78
C GLN A 66 -3.00 -13.03 -3.98
N SER A 67 -2.55 -12.76 -5.21
CA SER A 67 -1.13 -12.69 -5.57
C SER A 67 -0.40 -11.59 -4.79
N TYR A 68 -1.00 -10.40 -4.68
CA TYR A 68 -0.44 -9.31 -3.90
C TYR A 68 -0.33 -9.68 -2.41
N THR A 69 -1.38 -10.28 -1.85
CA THR A 69 -1.39 -10.72 -0.44
C THR A 69 -0.32 -11.79 -0.19
N ALA A 70 -0.16 -12.75 -1.10
CA ALA A 70 0.88 -13.77 -0.99
C ALA A 70 2.29 -13.15 -1.03
N TRP A 71 2.54 -12.21 -1.96
CA TRP A 71 3.81 -11.50 -2.04
C TRP A 71 4.12 -10.71 -0.76
N LEU A 72 3.13 -10.03 -0.17
CA LEU A 72 3.29 -9.36 1.11
C LEU A 72 3.65 -10.35 2.22
N GLN A 73 2.91 -11.46 2.33
CA GLN A 73 3.14 -12.49 3.35
C GLN A 73 4.50 -13.18 3.25
N ASP A 74 5.00 -13.38 2.04
CA ASP A 74 6.30 -14.02 1.85
C ASP A 74 7.44 -13.09 2.22
N ASN A 75 7.34 -11.81 1.88
CA ASN A 75 8.35 -10.82 2.25
C ASN A 75 8.29 -10.43 3.72
N LEU A 76 7.13 -10.49 4.39
CA LEU A 76 7.03 -10.34 5.84
C LEU A 76 7.92 -11.32 6.61
N LYS A 77 8.24 -12.48 6.03
CA LYS A 77 9.07 -13.51 6.69
C LYS A 77 10.56 -13.31 6.45
N SER A 78 10.93 -12.66 5.36
CA SER A 78 12.31 -12.69 4.84
C SER A 78 12.96 -11.32 4.75
N GLN A 79 12.21 -10.23 4.92
CA GLN A 79 12.70 -8.87 4.79
C GLN A 79 12.84 -8.20 6.15
N ASP A 80 13.76 -7.23 6.22
CA ASP A 80 13.89 -6.36 7.39
C ASP A 80 12.77 -5.31 7.47
N TRP A 81 12.69 -4.65 8.62
CA TRP A 81 11.66 -3.65 8.90
C TRP A 81 11.64 -2.47 7.91
N PHE A 82 12.82 -2.05 7.43
CA PHE A 82 12.93 -0.96 6.46
C PHE A 82 12.39 -1.37 5.09
N ALA A 83 12.72 -2.58 4.64
CA ALA A 83 12.22 -3.17 3.41
C ALA A 83 10.68 -3.31 3.42
N LEU A 84 10.07 -3.63 4.57
CA LEU A 84 8.61 -3.65 4.70
C LEU A 84 7.98 -2.26 4.49
N HIS A 85 8.65 -1.18 4.93
CA HIS A 85 8.21 0.18 4.65
C HIS A 85 8.38 0.54 3.16
N VAL A 86 9.48 0.12 2.54
CA VAL A 86 9.69 0.30 1.10
C VAL A 86 8.59 -0.35 0.27
N MET A 87 8.14 -1.56 0.67
CA MET A 87 7.05 -2.27 -0.01
C MET A 87 5.70 -1.51 0.03
N ASN A 88 5.52 -0.60 1.00
CA ASN A 88 4.30 0.18 1.15
C ASN A 88 4.33 1.53 0.39
N ILE A 89 5.49 1.97 -0.10
CA ILE A 89 5.60 3.22 -0.88
C ILE A 89 4.62 3.24 -2.07
N PRO A 90 4.50 2.18 -2.90
CA PRO A 90 3.59 2.18 -4.05
C PRO A 90 2.14 2.51 -3.67
N ARG A 91 1.64 1.94 -2.57
CA ARG A 91 0.28 2.16 -2.07
C ARG A 91 0.10 3.61 -1.64
N TYR A 92 0.88 4.07 -0.66
CA TYR A 92 0.68 5.39 -0.07
C TYR A 92 0.97 6.52 -1.05
N PHE A 93 2.09 6.44 -1.77
CA PHE A 93 2.47 7.49 -2.70
C PHE A 93 1.67 7.41 -4.01
N GLY A 94 1.43 6.21 -4.52
CA GLY A 94 0.67 6.00 -5.75
C GLY A 94 -0.77 6.47 -5.63
N TRP A 95 -1.47 6.03 -4.58
CA TRP A 95 -2.88 6.39 -4.37
C TRP A 95 -3.03 7.89 -4.12
N LYS A 96 -2.16 8.49 -3.31
CA LYS A 96 -2.12 9.94 -3.11
C LYS A 96 -1.93 10.73 -4.40
N MET A 97 -0.97 10.33 -5.24
CA MET A 97 -0.72 11.03 -6.49
C MET A 97 -1.91 10.93 -7.46
N LEU A 98 -2.61 9.80 -7.47
CA LEU A 98 -3.85 9.63 -8.23
C LEU A 98 -4.97 10.50 -7.66
N ALA A 99 -5.21 10.44 -6.34
CA ALA A 99 -6.22 11.22 -5.64
C ALA A 99 -6.01 12.73 -5.83
N ALA A 100 -4.78 13.23 -5.66
CA ALA A 100 -4.44 14.64 -5.91
C ALA A 100 -4.65 15.06 -7.36
N THR A 101 -4.43 14.15 -8.32
CA THR A 101 -4.71 14.41 -9.73
C THR A 101 -6.22 14.51 -9.99
N LEU A 102 -7.00 13.60 -9.42
CA LEU A 102 -8.46 13.62 -9.51
C LEU A 102 -9.07 14.84 -8.82
N ALA A 103 -8.59 15.21 -7.63
CA ALA A 103 -9.09 16.34 -6.87
C ALA A 103 -8.90 17.69 -7.58
N ARG A 104 -7.79 17.86 -8.31
CA ARG A 104 -7.48 19.07 -9.10
C ARG A 104 -8.17 19.10 -10.47
N SER A 105 -8.62 17.95 -10.98
CA SER A 105 -9.24 17.88 -12.30
C SER A 105 -10.65 18.49 -12.25
N PRO A 106 -10.98 19.45 -13.13
CA PRO A 106 -12.34 20.00 -13.23
C PRO A 106 -13.34 18.97 -13.78
N LYS A 107 -12.86 17.87 -14.37
CA LYS A 107 -13.70 16.79 -14.91
C LYS A 107 -14.12 15.77 -13.85
N THR A 108 -13.55 15.82 -12.66
CA THR A 108 -13.88 14.90 -11.58
C THR A 108 -15.20 15.29 -10.94
N LYS A 109 -16.16 14.37 -10.91
CA LYS A 109 -17.46 14.56 -10.23
C LYS A 109 -17.28 14.42 -8.71
N LYS A 110 -17.26 15.55 -8.01
CA LYS A 110 -16.94 15.63 -6.57
C LYS A 110 -18.11 15.24 -5.65
N ASP A 111 -19.32 15.23 -6.19
CA ASP A 111 -20.57 14.85 -5.53
C ASP A 111 -20.82 13.34 -5.53
N THR A 112 -19.84 12.52 -5.92
CA THR A 112 -19.99 11.07 -6.03
C THR A 112 -19.48 10.34 -4.78
N PRO A 113 -20.03 9.16 -4.45
CA PRO A 113 -19.49 8.30 -3.39
C PRO A 113 -18.01 7.95 -3.62
N PHE A 114 -17.59 7.76 -4.87
CA PHE A 114 -16.18 7.53 -5.22
C PHE A 114 -15.29 8.70 -4.78
N TYR A 115 -15.72 9.94 -5.01
CA TYR A 115 -14.95 11.10 -4.57
C TYR A 115 -14.84 11.15 -3.05
N ARG A 116 -15.98 11.05 -2.36
CA ARG A 116 -16.07 11.13 -0.90
C ARG A 116 -15.30 10.03 -0.17
N TYR A 117 -15.43 8.79 -0.62
CA TYR A 117 -14.90 7.63 0.11
C TYR A 117 -13.55 7.14 -0.41
N TRP A 118 -13.10 7.59 -1.58
CA TRP A 118 -11.81 7.18 -2.13
C TRP A 118 -10.89 8.38 -2.44
N VAL A 119 -11.36 9.40 -3.15
CA VAL A 119 -10.49 10.53 -3.55
C VAL A 119 -10.11 11.40 -2.37
N GLU A 120 -11.06 11.85 -1.55
CA GLU A 120 -10.79 12.73 -0.42
C GLU A 120 -9.83 12.11 0.60
N PRO A 121 -10.06 10.88 1.12
CA PRO A 121 -9.19 10.30 2.14
C PRO A 121 -7.78 10.02 1.62
N ASN A 122 -7.64 9.62 0.35
CA ASN A 122 -6.33 9.36 -0.24
C ASN A 122 -5.58 10.64 -0.65
N ASN A 123 -6.25 11.80 -0.71
CA ASN A 123 -5.59 13.08 -0.98
C ASN A 123 -4.92 13.67 0.28
N ASP A 124 -5.05 13.02 1.44
CA ASP A 124 -4.33 13.39 2.64
C ASP A 124 -2.81 13.11 2.49
N ILE A 125 -1.99 14.05 2.95
CA ILE A 125 -0.54 13.96 2.89
C ILE A 125 0.06 13.21 4.08
N GLU A 126 -0.66 13.08 5.19
CA GLU A 126 -0.10 12.73 6.49
C GLU A 126 0.61 11.37 6.48
N PHE A 127 -0.01 10.34 5.90
CA PHE A 127 0.60 9.00 5.78
C PHE A 127 1.89 9.01 4.95
N GLY A 128 1.89 9.76 3.84
CA GLY A 128 3.07 9.89 2.98
C GLY A 128 4.21 10.62 3.68
N VAL A 129 3.90 11.63 4.51
CA VAL A 129 4.90 12.36 5.31
C VAL A 129 5.50 11.46 6.38
N ARG A 130 4.67 10.72 7.14
CA ARG A 130 5.16 9.77 8.14
C ARG A 130 6.09 8.72 7.53
N LEU A 131 5.69 8.14 6.40
CA LEU A 131 6.51 7.14 5.70
C LEU A 131 7.83 7.75 5.20
N SER A 132 7.80 8.94 4.59
CA SER A 132 9.02 9.62 4.13
C SER A 132 9.97 9.86 5.31
N ASN A 133 9.46 10.45 6.39
CA ASN A 133 10.27 10.72 7.58
C ASN A 133 10.89 9.45 8.16
N PHE A 134 10.14 8.34 8.20
CA PHE A 134 10.69 7.06 8.64
C PHE A 134 11.83 6.60 7.71
N LEU A 135 11.63 6.64 6.40
CA LEU A 135 12.64 6.20 5.43
C LEU A 135 13.90 7.08 5.50
N ASP A 136 13.73 8.40 5.51
CA ASP A 136 14.84 9.37 5.52
C ASP A 136 15.66 9.26 6.82
N ASN A 137 15.00 9.08 7.97
CA ASN A 137 15.68 8.99 9.26
C ASN A 137 16.38 7.64 9.48
N ASN A 138 16.00 6.59 8.74
CA ASN A 138 16.52 5.25 8.95
C ASN A 138 17.39 4.74 7.81
N GLU A 139 17.44 5.40 6.64
CA GLU A 139 18.18 4.91 5.47
C GLU A 139 19.63 4.56 5.83
N ALA A 140 20.38 5.47 6.46
CA ALA A 140 21.78 5.27 6.82
C ALA A 140 22.01 4.04 7.74
N ARG A 141 21.02 3.68 8.57
CA ARG A 141 21.09 2.53 9.48
C ARG A 141 20.92 1.20 8.74
N TYR A 142 20.06 1.16 7.72
CA TYR A 142 19.73 -0.07 6.99
C TYR A 142 20.47 -0.20 5.67
N TYR A 143 21.17 0.86 5.23
CA TYR A 143 21.80 0.90 3.92
C TYR A 143 22.96 -0.08 3.78
N SER A 144 22.87 -0.88 2.73
CA SER A 144 23.99 -1.58 2.10
C SER A 144 23.71 -1.65 0.58
N PRO A 145 24.73 -1.82 -0.27
CA PRO A 145 24.51 -2.00 -1.71
C PRO A 145 23.54 -3.15 -2.03
N GLU A 146 23.59 -4.24 -1.26
CA GLU A 146 22.71 -5.40 -1.38
C GLU A 146 21.27 -5.05 -0.99
N ASN A 147 21.09 -4.39 0.16
CA ASN A 147 19.78 -3.97 0.64
C ASN A 147 19.13 -2.99 -0.34
N TYR A 148 19.88 -2.02 -0.86
CA TYR A 148 19.37 -1.08 -1.85
C TYR A 148 18.87 -1.77 -3.13
N ARG A 149 19.57 -2.82 -3.60
CA ARG A 149 19.09 -3.63 -4.74
C ARG A 149 17.79 -4.36 -4.40
N THR A 150 17.71 -4.93 -3.20
CA THR A 150 16.50 -5.61 -2.69
C THR A 150 15.34 -4.64 -2.60
N TRP A 151 15.52 -3.47 -1.97
CA TRP A 151 14.50 -2.42 -1.86
C TRP A 151 14.00 -1.95 -3.22
N THR A 152 14.91 -1.75 -4.17
CA THR A 152 14.56 -1.37 -5.54
C THR A 152 13.69 -2.44 -6.21
N LYS A 153 14.00 -3.73 -6.01
CA LYS A 153 13.20 -4.84 -6.52
C LYS A 153 11.82 -4.88 -5.85
N LEU A 154 11.77 -4.78 -4.52
CA LEU A 154 10.52 -4.79 -3.76
C LEU A 154 9.59 -3.65 -4.13
N PHE A 155 10.13 -2.43 -4.26
CA PHE A 155 9.37 -1.27 -4.71
C PHE A 155 8.75 -1.49 -6.10
N ARG A 156 9.53 -2.04 -7.04
CA ARG A 156 9.06 -2.35 -8.40
C ARG A 156 7.99 -3.43 -8.42
N GLU A 157 8.13 -4.48 -7.64
CA GLU A 157 7.11 -5.53 -7.54
C GLU A 157 5.83 -4.99 -6.89
N GLY A 158 5.93 -4.19 -5.82
CA GLY A 158 4.78 -3.52 -5.22
C GLY A 158 4.03 -2.63 -6.21
N LEU A 159 4.73 -1.88 -7.07
CA LEU A 159 4.10 -1.10 -8.15
C LEU A 159 3.34 -1.97 -9.15
N LYS A 160 3.87 -3.14 -9.51
CA LYS A 160 3.18 -4.06 -10.43
C LYS A 160 1.88 -4.57 -9.80
N HIS A 161 1.93 -4.99 -8.54
CA HIS A 161 0.75 -5.46 -7.83
C HIS A 161 -0.33 -4.38 -7.68
N GLU A 162 0.05 -3.12 -7.44
CA GLU A 162 -0.89 -1.99 -7.42
C GLU A 162 -1.56 -1.79 -8.79
N ILE A 163 -0.80 -1.84 -9.88
CA ILE A 163 -1.34 -1.75 -11.24
C ILE A 163 -2.32 -2.90 -11.53
N ASP A 164 -1.96 -4.12 -11.15
CA ASP A 164 -2.79 -5.31 -11.35
C ASP A 164 -4.08 -5.23 -10.56
N SER A 165 -4.02 -4.70 -9.34
CA SER A 165 -5.19 -4.46 -8.51
C SER A 165 -6.15 -3.50 -9.21
N PHE A 166 -5.66 -2.38 -9.75
CA PHE A 166 -6.49 -1.46 -10.54
C PHE A 166 -7.06 -2.10 -11.81
N ASN A 167 -6.24 -2.87 -12.54
CA ASN A 167 -6.70 -3.56 -13.74
C ASN A 167 -7.81 -4.56 -13.41
N SER A 168 -7.66 -5.35 -12.33
CA SER A 168 -8.65 -6.33 -11.90
C SER A 168 -9.99 -5.68 -11.57
N ALA A 169 -9.97 -4.48 -10.95
CA ALA A 169 -11.18 -3.74 -10.58
C ALA A 169 -11.99 -3.24 -11.80
N ILE A 170 -11.38 -3.14 -12.98
CA ILE A 170 -12.05 -2.75 -14.23
C ILE A 170 -12.21 -3.94 -15.20
N GLY A 171 -12.04 -5.18 -14.72
CA GLY A 171 -12.20 -6.40 -15.50
C GLY A 171 -11.07 -6.66 -16.52
N LYS A 172 -9.89 -6.05 -16.34
CA LYS A 172 -8.71 -6.26 -17.20
C LYS A 172 -7.65 -7.08 -16.45
N THR A 173 -6.99 -7.99 -17.14
CA THR A 173 -5.83 -8.73 -16.62
C THR A 173 -4.53 -8.26 -17.29
N LEU A 174 -3.36 -8.57 -16.73
CA LEU A 174 -2.06 -8.22 -17.34
C LEU A 174 -1.88 -8.77 -18.77
N LYS A 175 -2.57 -9.86 -19.10
CA LYS A 175 -2.57 -10.44 -20.45
C LYS A 175 -3.22 -9.51 -21.48
N ASP A 176 -4.01 -8.54 -21.02
CA ASP A 176 -4.75 -7.58 -21.84
C ASP A 176 -4.00 -6.24 -22.00
N VAL A 177 -2.81 -6.10 -21.40
CA VAL A 177 -1.97 -4.90 -21.47
C VAL A 177 -0.76 -5.18 -22.37
N PRO A 178 -0.67 -4.57 -23.57
CA PRO A 178 0.47 -4.78 -24.46
C PRO A 178 1.77 -4.34 -23.78
N GLU A 179 2.70 -5.28 -23.64
CA GLU A 179 3.96 -5.16 -22.87
C GLU A 179 4.73 -3.87 -23.23
N GLY A 180 4.71 -3.45 -24.49
CA GLY A 180 5.40 -2.24 -24.97
C GLY A 180 4.84 -0.89 -24.51
N GLN A 181 3.56 -0.79 -24.10
CA GLN A 181 2.96 0.50 -23.70
C GLN A 181 3.10 0.81 -22.20
N LEU A 182 3.17 -0.22 -21.36
CA LEU A 182 3.23 -0.07 -19.91
C LEU A 182 4.60 0.45 -19.46
N TRP A 183 5.68 -0.10 -20.02
CA TRP A 183 7.05 0.28 -19.68
C TRP A 183 7.42 1.68 -20.15
N ALA A 184 6.96 2.12 -21.32
CA ALA A 184 7.21 3.48 -21.81
C ALA A 184 6.50 4.54 -20.94
N LYS A 185 5.25 4.29 -20.54
CA LYS A 185 4.48 5.20 -19.68
C LYS A 185 5.00 5.25 -18.24
N LEU A 186 5.37 4.10 -17.66
CA LEU A 186 5.93 4.04 -16.30
C LEU A 186 7.34 4.62 -16.23
N ARG A 187 8.20 4.35 -17.21
CA ARG A 187 9.55 4.93 -17.29
C ARG A 187 9.47 6.45 -17.44
N TRP A 188 8.55 6.96 -18.26
CA TRP A 188 8.32 8.40 -18.40
C TRP A 188 7.80 9.04 -17.11
N LYS A 189 6.80 8.44 -16.45
CA LYS A 189 6.29 8.95 -15.15
C LYS A 189 7.35 8.90 -14.04
N TYR A 190 8.15 7.84 -13.97
CA TYR A 190 9.26 7.73 -13.02
C TYR A 190 10.34 8.80 -13.25
N ILE A 191 10.69 9.07 -14.52
CA ILE A 191 11.61 10.17 -14.89
C ILE A 191 11.01 11.53 -14.48
N GLN A 192 9.73 11.77 -14.73
CA GLN A 192 9.07 13.02 -14.31
C GLN A 192 9.00 13.18 -12.79
N MET A 193 8.78 12.09 -12.05
CA MET A 193 8.84 12.09 -10.58
C MET A 193 10.25 12.40 -10.08
N ARG A 194 11.30 11.83 -10.69
CA ARG A 194 12.69 12.12 -10.32
C ARG A 194 13.09 13.58 -10.60
N ILE A 195 12.61 14.14 -11.72
CA ILE A 195 12.84 15.55 -12.08
C ILE A 195 12.11 16.49 -11.11
N LYS A 196 10.88 16.17 -10.71
CA LYS A 196 10.14 16.96 -9.71
C LYS A 196 10.75 16.87 -8.33
N ALA A 197 11.17 15.68 -7.88
CA ALA A 197 11.82 15.50 -6.59
C ALA A 197 13.14 16.29 -6.52
N LYS A 198 13.98 16.26 -7.56
CA LYS A 198 15.21 17.07 -7.62
C LYS A 198 14.98 18.58 -7.61
N LYS A 199 13.83 19.07 -8.08
CA LYS A 199 13.47 20.50 -8.06
C LYS A 199 12.88 20.98 -6.73
N ILE A 200 12.40 20.07 -5.90
CA ILE A 200 11.76 20.38 -4.62
C ILE A 200 12.76 20.21 -3.46
N PHE A 201 13.74 19.32 -3.61
CA PHE A 201 14.67 18.92 -2.55
C PHE A 201 16.15 19.13 -2.91
N GLY A 202 16.44 19.93 -3.94
CA GLY A 202 17.78 20.32 -4.37
C GLY A 202 17.87 21.82 -4.59
#